data_AF-A0A519L6H0-F1
#
_entry.id   AF-A0A519L6H0-F1
#
_cell.length_a   1.000
_cell.length_b   1.000
_cell.length_c   1.000
_cell.angle_alpha   90.00
_cell.angle_beta   90.00
_cell.angle_gamma   90.00
#
_symmetry.space_group_name_H-M   'P 1'
#
loop_
_entity.id
_entity.type
_entity.pdbx_description
1 polymer ?
#
loop_
_entity_poly.entity_id
_entity_poly.type
_entity_poly.pdbx_seq_one_letter_code
_entity_poly.pdbx_strand_id
1 'polypeptide(L)'
;MSLRLALAASALLAVATPVFAQQAPVAPPAPPAAPAAPAPTPEQTALMTRMQAAGEALEAAMEELEPQAEEIRDDAALSDADKETRIRALIAGHQPVIDEFTTSLQAVIMMRAAADGTSPEEAAQGAAMIAGMVSGQIAQSLITGEDPDGETGAGE
;
A
#
# COMPACT_ATOMS: atom_id res chain seq x y z
N MET A 1 7.28 -33.30 4.06
CA MET A 1 6.41 -34.49 4.01
C MET A 1 5.42 -34.45 5.17
N SER A 2 4.14 -34.38 4.81
CA SER A 2 2.95 -35.03 5.40
C SER A 2 2.64 -34.99 6.90
N LEU A 3 1.54 -34.27 7.20
CA LEU A 3 0.33 -34.63 7.96
C LEU A 3 0.41 -35.66 9.11
N ARG A 4 -0.17 -35.28 10.27
CA ARG A 4 -1.13 -36.13 11.01
C ARG A 4 -2.28 -35.34 11.62
N LEU A 5 -3.43 -35.44 10.95
CA LEU A 5 -4.76 -35.11 11.45
C LEU A 5 -5.23 -36.19 12.45
N ALA A 6 -6.11 -35.73 13.34
CA ALA A 6 -7.11 -36.49 14.11
C ALA A 6 -6.65 -37.25 15.38
N LEU A 7 -7.12 -36.75 16.53
CA LEU A 7 -7.71 -37.63 17.55
C LEU A 7 -8.95 -36.96 18.17
N ALA A 8 -10.12 -37.48 17.84
CA ALA A 8 -11.37 -37.23 18.52
C ALA A 8 -11.54 -38.22 19.69
N ALA A 9 -12.02 -37.76 20.84
CA ALA A 9 -12.64 -38.56 21.90
C ALA A 9 -13.46 -37.60 22.81
N SER A 10 -14.79 -37.56 22.73
CA SER A 10 -15.74 -38.34 23.56
C SER A 10 -15.62 -38.00 25.06
N ALA A 11 -16.65 -37.73 25.86
CA ALA A 11 -18.10 -37.71 25.73
C ALA A 11 -18.69 -36.98 26.97
N LEU A 12 -19.94 -36.54 26.85
CA LEU A 12 -20.80 -36.07 27.94
C LEU A 12 -20.93 -37.11 29.08
N LEU A 13 -20.89 -36.67 30.33
CA LEU A 13 -21.55 -37.36 31.45
C LEU A 13 -21.85 -36.38 32.60
N ALA A 14 -23.14 -36.15 32.83
CA ALA A 14 -23.69 -35.41 33.95
C ALA A 14 -23.93 -36.34 35.15
N VAL A 15 -23.49 -35.94 36.35
CA VAL A 15 -23.99 -36.42 37.65
C VAL A 15 -23.99 -35.24 38.64
N ALA A 16 -25.02 -35.17 39.48
CA ALA A 16 -25.44 -34.04 40.30
C ALA A 16 -25.00 -34.14 41.80
N THR A 17 -24.66 -32.96 42.37
CA THR A 17 -24.77 -32.44 43.78
C THR A 17 -24.06 -33.13 44.97
N PRO A 18 -23.91 -32.47 46.15
CA PRO A 18 -23.47 -31.09 46.47
C PRO A 18 -22.43 -31.04 47.62
N VAL A 19 -21.43 -30.15 47.61
CA VAL A 19 -20.70 -29.75 48.84
C VAL A 19 -20.34 -28.27 48.78
N PHE A 20 -20.71 -27.57 49.85
CA PHE A 20 -20.51 -26.14 50.06
C PHE A 20 -19.04 -25.74 50.23
N ALA A 21 -18.74 -24.53 49.75
CA ALA A 21 -17.70 -23.62 50.21
C ALA A 21 -16.22 -24.02 50.01
N GLN A 22 -15.67 -23.60 48.87
CA GLN A 22 -14.39 -22.89 48.94
C GLN A 22 -14.53 -21.59 48.14
N GLN A 23 -14.42 -20.46 48.85
CA GLN A 23 -14.45 -19.12 48.27
C GLN A 23 -13.21 -18.97 47.38
N ALA A 24 -13.38 -19.17 46.09
CA ALA A 24 -12.39 -18.71 45.12
C ALA A 24 -12.32 -17.18 45.21
N PRO A 25 -11.11 -16.58 45.24
CA PRO A 25 -10.99 -15.12 45.14
C PRO A 25 -11.72 -14.69 43.86
N VAL A 26 -12.72 -13.83 44.01
CA VAL A 26 -13.43 -13.23 42.89
C VAL A 26 -12.38 -12.48 42.09
N ALA A 27 -11.96 -13.05 40.96
CA ALA A 27 -11.15 -12.33 40.00
C ALA A 27 -11.91 -11.05 39.63
N PRO A 28 -11.25 -9.88 39.62
CA PRO A 28 -11.90 -8.63 39.24
C PRO A 28 -12.60 -8.83 37.88
N PRO A 29 -13.80 -8.27 37.69
CA PRO A 29 -14.50 -8.38 36.42
C PRO A 29 -13.56 -7.93 35.31
N ALA A 30 -13.32 -8.82 34.34
CA ALA A 30 -12.53 -8.49 33.17
C ALA A 30 -13.08 -7.19 32.56
N PRO A 31 -12.22 -6.22 32.21
CA PRO A 31 -12.67 -5.00 31.56
C PRO A 31 -13.50 -5.39 30.33
N PRO A 32 -14.59 -4.65 30.04
CA PRO A 32 -15.40 -4.92 28.85
C PRO A 32 -14.47 -4.99 27.65
N ALA A 33 -14.56 -6.10 26.90
CA ALA A 33 -13.82 -6.25 25.67
C ALA A 33 -14.08 -5.00 24.82
N ALA A 34 -13.01 -4.26 24.50
CA ALA A 34 -13.11 -3.14 23.59
C ALA A 34 -13.80 -3.63 22.31
N PRO A 35 -14.75 -2.87 21.75
CA PRO A 35 -15.39 -3.29 20.51
C PRO A 35 -14.30 -3.56 19.48
N ALA A 36 -14.26 -4.80 18.98
CA ALA A 36 -13.36 -5.15 17.90
C ALA A 36 -13.65 -4.20 16.74
N ALA A 37 -12.61 -3.54 16.24
CA ALA A 37 -12.75 -2.73 15.04
C ALA A 37 -13.39 -3.59 13.94
N PRO A 38 -14.40 -3.09 13.21
CA PRO A 38 -15.04 -3.86 12.16
C PRO A 38 -13.99 -4.32 11.15
N ALA A 39 -14.05 -5.60 10.78
CA ALA A 39 -13.17 -6.15 9.76
C ALA A 39 -13.42 -5.42 8.41
N PRO A 40 -12.37 -5.26 7.57
CA PRO A 40 -12.53 -4.63 6.27
C PRO A 40 -13.53 -5.41 5.42
N THR A 41 -14.33 -4.70 4.63
CA THR A 41 -15.27 -5.34 3.71
C THR A 41 -14.51 -6.01 2.55
N PRO A 42 -15.14 -6.96 1.84
CA PRO A 42 -14.54 -7.55 0.64
C PRO A 42 -14.13 -6.51 -0.41
N GLU A 43 -14.92 -5.44 -0.57
CA GLU A 43 -14.62 -4.34 -1.49
C GLU A 43 -13.37 -3.55 -1.06
N GLN A 44 -13.23 -3.24 0.24
CA GLN A 44 -12.02 -2.59 0.76
C GLN A 44 -10.79 -3.47 0.55
N THR A 45 -10.93 -4.78 0.74
CA THR A 45 -9.85 -5.74 0.53
C THR A 45 -9.42 -5.82 -0.94
N ALA A 46 -10.39 -5.84 -1.86
CA ALA A 46 -10.12 -5.84 -3.30
C ALA A 46 -9.41 -4.56 -3.74
N LEU A 47 -9.81 -3.40 -3.19
CA LEU A 47 -9.20 -2.12 -3.49
C LEU A 47 -7.73 -2.06 -3.04
N MET A 48 -7.45 -2.48 -1.81
CA MET A 48 -6.09 -2.55 -1.28
C MET A 48 -5.22 -3.51 -2.10
N THR A 49 -5.78 -4.64 -2.54
CA THR A 49 -5.08 -5.60 -3.40
C THR A 49 -4.74 -4.99 -4.77
N ARG A 50 -5.67 -4.24 -5.38
CA ARG A 50 -5.41 -3.55 -6.65
C ARG A 50 -4.34 -2.48 -6.50
N MET A 51 -4.38 -1.71 -5.42
CA MET A 51 -3.36 -0.71 -5.12
C MET A 51 -1.97 -1.34 -4.96
N GLN A 52 -1.88 -2.46 -4.26
CA GLN A 52 -0.63 -3.19 -4.12
C GLN A 52 -0.10 -3.67 -5.49
N ALA A 53 -0.93 -4.32 -6.29
CA ALA A 53 -0.54 -4.79 -7.62
C ALA A 53 -0.14 -3.65 -8.57
N ALA A 54 -0.83 -2.51 -8.51
CA ALA A 54 -0.48 -1.33 -9.29
C ALA A 54 0.85 -0.70 -8.80
N GLY A 55 1.12 -0.76 -7.50
CA GLY A 55 2.40 -0.37 -6.92
C GLY A 55 3.55 -1.26 -7.40
N GLU A 56 3.39 -2.58 -7.35
CA GLU A 56 4.37 -3.55 -7.86
C GLU A 56 4.64 -3.35 -9.37
N ALA A 57 3.59 -3.06 -10.16
CA ALA A 57 3.74 -2.77 -11.57
C ALA A 57 4.48 -1.45 -11.82
N LEU A 58 4.23 -0.42 -11.01
CA LEU A 58 4.94 0.85 -11.09
C LEU A 58 6.41 0.68 -10.69
N GLU A 59 6.70 -0.04 -9.62
CA GLU A 59 8.07 -0.35 -9.18
C GLU A 59 8.86 -1.06 -10.29
N ALA A 60 8.29 -2.12 -10.88
CA ALA A 60 8.91 -2.81 -12.01
C ALA A 60 9.12 -1.90 -13.22
N ALA A 61 8.19 -0.98 -13.50
CA ALA A 61 8.36 0.01 -14.56
C ALA A 61 9.49 1.00 -14.23
N MET A 62 9.65 1.41 -12.97
CA MET A 62 10.74 2.30 -12.54
C MET A 62 12.10 1.61 -12.65
N GLU A 63 12.21 0.35 -12.21
CA GLU A 63 13.43 -0.45 -12.37
C GLU A 63 13.86 -0.60 -13.84
N GLU A 64 12.90 -0.61 -14.77
CA GLU A 64 13.17 -0.62 -16.21
C GLU A 64 13.54 0.78 -16.75
N LEU A 65 12.85 1.82 -16.27
CA LEU A 65 12.97 3.19 -16.75
C LEU A 65 14.25 3.89 -16.31
N GLU A 66 14.69 3.64 -15.08
CA GLU A 66 15.81 4.33 -14.45
C GLU A 66 17.14 4.16 -15.20
N PRO A 67 17.61 2.95 -15.56
CA PRO A 67 18.85 2.81 -16.33
C PRO A 67 18.76 3.43 -17.74
N GLN A 68 17.57 3.42 -18.34
CA GLN A 68 17.35 4.07 -19.64
C GLN A 68 17.40 5.60 -19.52
N ALA A 69 16.83 6.15 -18.45
CA ALA A 69 16.89 7.57 -18.16
C ALA A 69 18.33 8.01 -17.81
N GLU A 70 19.09 7.19 -17.09
CA GLU A 70 20.52 7.40 -16.83
C GLU A 70 21.33 7.43 -18.13
N GLU A 71 21.14 6.46 -19.02
CA GLU A 71 21.84 6.44 -20.33
C GLU A 71 21.56 7.72 -21.14
N ILE A 72 20.31 8.21 -21.14
CA ILE A 72 19.96 9.47 -21.80
C ILE A 72 20.64 10.67 -21.11
N ARG A 73 20.71 10.67 -19.77
CA ARG A 73 21.35 11.76 -19.02
C ARG A 73 22.86 11.81 -19.26
N ASP A 74 23.51 10.67 -19.40
CA ASP A 74 24.95 10.57 -19.64
C ASP A 74 25.36 10.75 -21.12
N ASP A 75 24.40 10.75 -22.05
CA ASP A 75 24.68 10.98 -23.47
C ASP A 75 25.19 12.41 -23.71
N ALA A 76 26.52 12.54 -23.83
CA ALA A 76 27.21 13.80 -24.09
C ALA A 76 26.93 14.39 -25.49
N ALA A 77 26.32 13.61 -26.40
CA ALA A 77 25.93 14.11 -27.72
C ALA A 77 24.60 14.88 -27.69
N LEU A 78 23.86 14.83 -26.58
CA LEU A 78 22.57 15.49 -26.43
C LEU A 78 22.67 16.79 -25.64
N SER A 79 21.87 17.77 -26.04
CA SER A 79 21.61 18.95 -25.21
C SER A 79 20.68 18.60 -24.03
N ASP A 80 20.71 19.38 -22.96
CA ASP A 80 19.82 19.16 -21.79
C ASP A 80 18.34 19.15 -22.19
N ALA A 81 17.94 19.99 -23.16
CA ALA A 81 16.58 20.02 -23.68
C ALA A 81 16.21 18.73 -24.44
N ASP A 82 17.15 18.15 -25.19
CA ASP A 82 16.93 16.88 -25.89
C ASP A 82 16.87 15.71 -24.91
N LYS A 83 17.70 15.72 -23.87
CA LYS A 83 17.68 14.73 -22.77
C LYS A 83 16.33 14.73 -22.08
N GLU A 84 15.87 15.89 -21.63
CA GLU A 84 14.56 16.04 -20.99
C GLU A 84 13.43 15.55 -21.92
N THR A 85 13.46 15.94 -23.19
CA THR A 85 12.45 15.53 -24.18
C THR A 85 12.41 14.01 -24.35
N ARG A 86 13.58 13.36 -24.43
CA ARG A 86 13.67 11.90 -24.56
C ARG A 86 13.19 11.17 -23.30
N ILE A 87 13.57 11.66 -22.11
CA ILE A 87 13.11 11.08 -20.84
C ILE A 87 11.59 11.24 -20.69
N ARG A 88 11.02 12.40 -21.05
CA ARG A 88 9.57 12.60 -21.07
C ARG A 88 8.87 11.64 -22.04
N ALA A 89 9.44 11.38 -23.20
CA ALA A 89 8.90 10.41 -24.15
C ALA A 89 8.98 8.97 -23.60
N LEU A 90 10.05 8.64 -22.89
CA LEU A 90 10.21 7.35 -22.20
C LEU A 90 9.15 7.15 -21.11
N ILE A 91 8.93 8.17 -20.27
CA ILE A 91 7.85 8.21 -19.26
C ILE A 91 6.47 8.10 -19.94
N ALA A 92 6.27 8.78 -21.06
CA ALA A 92 5.01 8.74 -21.82
C ALA A 92 4.65 7.31 -22.26
N GLY A 93 5.65 6.47 -22.58
CA GLY A 93 5.47 5.06 -22.89
C GLY A 93 4.89 4.23 -21.74
N HIS A 94 5.09 4.68 -20.50
CA HIS A 94 4.65 4.01 -19.27
C HIS A 94 3.49 4.71 -18.56
N GLN A 95 2.89 5.74 -19.17
CA GLN A 95 1.72 6.44 -18.62
C GLN A 95 0.58 5.51 -18.18
N PRO A 96 0.22 4.44 -18.90
CA PRO A 96 -0.85 3.54 -18.45
C PRO A 96 -0.60 2.91 -17.08
N VAL A 97 0.67 2.63 -16.73
CA VAL A 97 1.04 2.05 -15.44
C VAL A 97 0.95 3.12 -14.34
N ILE A 98 1.45 4.33 -14.63
CA ILE A 98 1.39 5.48 -13.72
C ILE A 98 -0.07 5.89 -13.45
N ASP A 99 -0.91 5.91 -14.49
CA ASP A 99 -2.34 6.21 -14.39
C ASP A 99 -3.08 5.16 -13.55
N GLU A 100 -2.78 3.87 -13.73
CA GLU A 100 -3.42 2.80 -12.96
C GLU A 100 -3.02 2.86 -11.47
N PHE A 101 -1.75 3.14 -11.19
CA PHE A 101 -1.28 3.36 -9.83
C PHE A 101 -1.95 4.57 -9.18
N THR A 102 -1.94 5.72 -9.84
CA THR A 102 -2.54 6.95 -9.29
C THR A 102 -4.05 6.86 -9.16
N THR A 103 -4.74 6.16 -10.08
CA THR A 103 -6.17 5.87 -9.96
C THR A 103 -6.46 4.99 -8.74
N SER A 104 -5.65 3.95 -8.52
CA SER A 104 -5.79 3.06 -7.37
C SER A 104 -5.51 3.80 -6.05
N LEU A 105 -4.50 4.67 -6.05
CA LEU A 105 -4.16 5.53 -4.91
C LEU A 105 -5.33 6.47 -4.56
N GLN A 106 -5.92 7.14 -5.56
CA GLN A 106 -7.07 8.01 -5.36
C GLN A 106 -8.24 7.27 -4.74
N ALA A 107 -8.52 6.05 -5.23
CA ALA A 107 -9.61 5.25 -4.71
C ALA A 107 -9.36 4.84 -3.24
N VAL A 108 -8.13 4.49 -2.86
CA VAL A 108 -7.76 4.19 -1.46
C VAL A 108 -7.90 5.44 -0.57
N ILE A 109 -7.48 6.61 -1.05
CA ILE A 109 -7.63 7.88 -0.33
C ILE A 109 -9.11 8.19 -0.12
N MET A 110 -9.95 8.06 -1.15
CA MET A 110 -11.40 8.27 -1.03
C MET A 110 -12.07 7.29 -0.07
N MET A 111 -11.67 6.02 -0.10
CA MET A 111 -12.14 5.01 0.85
C MET A 111 -11.78 5.40 2.29
N ARG A 112 -10.56 5.88 2.53
CA ARG A 112 -10.12 6.30 3.85
C ARG A 112 -10.82 7.58 4.31
N ALA A 113 -10.93 8.56 3.44
CA ALA A 113 -11.64 9.81 3.71
C ALA A 113 -13.11 9.56 4.08
N ALA A 114 -13.78 8.61 3.40
CA ALA A 114 -15.13 8.19 3.77
C ALA A 114 -15.20 7.54 5.16
N ALA A 115 -14.18 6.76 5.55
CA ALA A 115 -14.09 6.18 6.89
C ALA A 115 -13.83 7.25 7.97
N ASP A 116 -13.09 8.30 7.62
CA ASP A 116 -12.76 9.43 8.51
C ASP A 116 -13.87 10.51 8.55
N GLY A 117 -14.97 10.32 7.78
CA GLY A 117 -16.12 11.22 7.76
C GLY A 117 -15.91 12.50 6.93
N THR A 118 -14.87 12.55 6.10
CA THR A 118 -14.58 13.64 5.17
C THR A 118 -15.66 13.69 4.08
N SER A 119 -16.00 14.91 3.64
CA SER A 119 -16.92 15.08 2.51
C SER A 119 -16.34 14.48 1.22
N PRO A 120 -17.18 13.92 0.32
CA PRO A 120 -16.69 13.29 -0.91
C PRO A 120 -15.98 14.29 -1.84
N GLU A 121 -16.38 15.57 -1.82
CA GLU A 121 -15.77 16.63 -2.61
C GLU A 121 -14.34 16.95 -2.13
N GLU A 122 -14.14 17.08 -0.82
CA GLU A 122 -12.84 17.32 -0.22
C GLU A 122 -11.92 16.10 -0.37
N ALA A 123 -12.47 14.89 -0.23
CA ALA A 123 -11.76 13.65 -0.48
C ALA A 123 -11.26 13.53 -1.93
N ALA A 124 -12.11 13.85 -2.91
CA ALA A 124 -11.75 13.83 -4.33
C ALA A 124 -10.67 14.87 -4.65
N GLN A 125 -10.77 16.07 -4.08
CA GLN A 125 -9.78 17.12 -4.30
C GLN A 125 -8.41 16.75 -3.69
N GLY A 126 -8.40 16.24 -2.46
CA GLY A 126 -7.18 15.76 -1.81
C GLY A 126 -6.55 14.58 -2.56
N ALA A 127 -7.36 13.62 -3.01
CA ALA A 127 -6.92 12.49 -3.80
C ALA A 127 -6.28 12.92 -5.13
N ALA A 128 -6.91 13.84 -5.86
CA ALA A 128 -6.38 14.37 -7.11
C ALA A 128 -5.07 15.14 -6.91
N MET A 129 -4.96 15.93 -5.84
CA MET A 129 -3.73 16.66 -5.51
C MET A 129 -2.57 15.69 -5.21
N ILE A 130 -2.81 14.68 -4.38
CA ILE A 130 -1.80 13.68 -4.02
C ILE A 130 -1.38 12.88 -5.26
N ALA A 131 -2.33 12.43 -6.07
CA ALA A 131 -2.03 11.72 -7.32
C ALA A 131 -1.19 12.55 -8.29
N GLY A 132 -1.55 13.82 -8.48
CA GLY A 132 -0.77 14.73 -9.33
C GLY A 132 0.65 14.97 -8.79
N MET A 133 0.80 15.08 -7.48
CA MET A 133 2.11 15.22 -6.84
C MET A 133 2.97 13.98 -7.07
N VAL A 134 2.42 12.78 -6.91
CA VAL A 134 3.17 11.53 -7.12
C VAL A 134 3.58 11.36 -8.58
N SER A 135 2.68 11.57 -9.54
CA SER A 135 3.05 11.54 -10.97
C SER A 135 4.12 12.57 -11.32
N GLY A 136 4.02 13.77 -10.76
CA GLY A 136 5.02 14.82 -10.94
C GLY A 136 6.38 14.45 -10.36
N GLN A 137 6.40 13.85 -9.17
CA GLN A 137 7.62 13.39 -8.51
C GLN A 137 8.31 12.27 -9.28
N ILE A 138 7.55 11.30 -9.81
CA ILE A 138 8.10 10.22 -10.66
C ILE A 138 8.78 10.81 -11.90
N ALA A 139 8.10 11.73 -12.58
CA ALA A 139 8.65 12.35 -13.78
C ALA A 139 9.89 13.20 -13.47
N GLN A 140 9.86 13.96 -12.37
CA GLN A 140 10.97 14.78 -11.96
C GLN A 140 12.17 13.93 -11.54
N SER A 141 11.95 12.87 -10.76
CA SER A 141 12.99 11.93 -10.33
C SER A 141 13.71 11.31 -11.52
N LEU A 142 13.00 10.87 -12.57
CA LEU A 142 13.65 10.32 -13.76
C LEU A 142 14.40 11.37 -14.59
N ILE A 143 13.94 12.62 -14.58
CA ILE A 143 14.59 13.72 -15.32
C ILE A 143 15.86 14.18 -14.61
N THR A 144 15.86 14.29 -13.28
CA THR A 144 17.02 14.75 -12.50
C THR A 144 17.93 13.61 -12.05
N GLY A 145 17.37 12.40 -11.92
CA GLY A 145 17.91 11.24 -11.18
C GLY A 145 18.29 11.55 -9.74
N GLU A 146 17.55 12.46 -9.14
CA GLU A 146 17.61 12.67 -7.70
C GLU A 146 16.68 11.63 -7.07
N ASP A 147 17.29 10.66 -6.40
CA ASP A 147 16.57 9.68 -5.58
C ASP A 147 15.95 10.41 -4.37
N PRO A 148 14.66 10.22 -4.06
CA PRO A 148 14.05 10.82 -2.86
C PRO A 148 14.68 10.30 -1.55
N ASP A 149 15.32 9.12 -1.60
CA ASP A 149 16.06 8.50 -0.49
C ASP A 149 17.56 8.73 -0.68
N GLY A 150 17.98 10.00 -0.66
CA GLY A 150 19.36 10.38 -0.94
C GLY A 150 20.41 9.63 -0.10
N GLU A 151 21.00 8.59 -0.67
CA GLU A 151 22.43 8.32 -0.49
C GLU A 151 23.18 9.22 -1.48
N THR A 152 23.47 10.43 -1.02
CA THR A 152 24.59 11.20 -1.55
C THR A 152 25.90 10.40 -1.36
N GLY A 153 26.47 9.90 -2.46
CA GLY A 153 27.85 9.42 -2.53
C GLY A 153 27.99 8.18 -3.42
N ALA A 154 28.97 8.02 -4.30
CA ALA A 154 30.20 8.75 -4.52
C ALA A 154 30.81 8.28 -5.85
N GLY A 155 31.66 9.11 -6.45
CA GLY A 155 32.50 8.77 -7.61
C GLY A 155 32.92 10.07 -8.28
N GLU A 156 33.86 10.81 -7.67
CA GLU A 156 35.30 10.78 -7.99
C GLU A 156 35.61 11.19 -9.44
#